data_AF-A0AAX4IKD1-F1
#
_entry.id   AF-A0AAX4IKD1-F1
#
_cell.length_a   1.000
_cell.length_b   1.000
_cell.length_c   1.000
_cell.angle_alpha   90.00
_cell.angle_beta   90.00
_cell.angle_gamma   90.00
#
_symmetry.space_group_name_H-M   'P 1'
#
loop_
_entity.id
_entity.type
_entity.pdbx_description
1 polymer ?
#
loop_
_entity_poly.entity_id
_entity_poly.type
_entity_poly.pdbx_seq_one_letter_code
_entity_poly.pdbx_strand_id
1 'polypeptide(L)'
;MGFWDTITDLAEAAMPWATAEAEAPAAEEKEETPTEEEPKEESKEEPEAEAEEEEEEEEEEEEEEEDEEEVVDPKEQLEKECEESKACAPAKHHYDECVERVTAAADSEDGAKEDCVEEFFHLAHCATQCAAPKLWAKLK
;
A
#
# COMPACT_ATOMS: atom_id res chain seq x y z
N MET A 1 -25.95 20.72 -37.22
CA MET A 1 -25.92 19.48 -36.45
C MET A 1 -26.86 18.51 -37.13
N GLY A 2 -26.34 17.77 -38.09
CA GLY A 2 -27.08 16.73 -38.79
C GLY A 2 -27.23 15.50 -37.90
N PHE A 3 -28.22 14.66 -38.19
CA PHE A 3 -28.44 13.42 -37.44
C PHE A 3 -27.24 12.45 -37.54
N TRP A 4 -26.43 12.56 -38.60
CA TRP A 4 -25.20 11.80 -38.75
C TRP A 4 -24.13 12.24 -37.75
N ASP A 5 -23.99 13.54 -37.48
CA ASP A 5 -23.01 14.06 -36.51
C ASP A 5 -23.26 13.48 -35.11
N THR A 6 -24.53 13.41 -34.69
CA THR A 6 -24.90 12.88 -33.36
C THR A 6 -24.67 11.38 -33.21
N ILE A 7 -24.71 10.64 -34.32
CA ILE A 7 -24.44 9.19 -34.31
C ILE A 7 -22.94 8.95 -34.25
N THR A 8 -22.15 9.77 -34.94
CA THR A 8 -20.69 9.71 -34.90
C THR A 8 -20.15 10.06 -33.50
N ASP A 9 -20.64 11.14 -32.90
CA ASP A 9 -20.28 11.55 -31.53
C ASP A 9 -20.57 10.44 -30.49
N LEU A 10 -21.74 9.80 -30.61
CA LEU A 10 -22.12 8.73 -29.68
C LEU A 10 -21.32 7.45 -29.90
N ALA A 11 -20.91 7.17 -31.14
CA ALA A 11 -20.05 6.03 -31.45
C ALA A 11 -18.61 6.25 -30.96
N GLU A 12 -18.09 7.47 -31.04
CA GLU A 12 -16.76 7.84 -30.53
C GLU A 12 -16.71 7.77 -29.00
N ALA A 13 -17.74 8.28 -28.31
CA ALA A 13 -17.85 8.23 -26.85
C ALA A 13 -18.05 6.80 -26.30
N ALA A 14 -18.58 5.88 -27.10
CA ALA A 14 -18.80 4.50 -26.71
C ALA A 14 -17.59 3.59 -26.98
N MET A 15 -16.54 4.08 -27.65
CA MET A 15 -15.32 3.31 -27.80
C MET A 15 -14.49 3.34 -26.50
N PRO A 16 -13.92 2.21 -26.07
CA PRO A 16 -13.20 2.08 -24.79
C PRO A 16 -11.83 2.79 -24.76
N TRP A 17 -11.57 3.73 -25.67
CA TRP A 17 -10.28 4.39 -25.85
C TRP A 17 -10.46 5.87 -26.20
N ALA A 18 -11.27 6.62 -25.43
CA ALA A 18 -11.03 8.06 -25.29
C ALA A 18 -9.67 8.22 -24.58
N THR A 19 -8.59 8.08 -25.34
CA THR A 19 -7.21 8.12 -24.87
C THR A 19 -6.93 9.52 -24.34
N ALA A 20 -6.92 9.68 -23.01
CA ALA A 20 -6.24 10.80 -22.40
C ALA A 20 -4.75 10.68 -22.78
N GLU A 21 -4.29 11.53 -23.70
CA GLU A 21 -2.87 11.72 -23.99
C GLU A 21 -2.19 12.32 -22.75
N ALA A 22 -1.72 11.46 -21.85
CA ALA A 22 -0.69 11.82 -20.90
C ALA A 22 0.66 11.73 -21.64
N GLU A 23 1.22 12.88 -22.02
CA GLU A 23 2.61 12.97 -22.49
C GLU A 23 3.55 12.44 -21.38
N ALA A 24 4.22 11.32 -21.64
CA ALA A 24 5.35 10.83 -20.87
C ALA A 24 6.57 10.75 -21.79
N PRO A 25 7.72 11.38 -21.46
CA PRO A 25 8.89 11.39 -22.34
C PRO A 25 9.57 10.02 -22.42
N ALA A 26 9.78 9.62 -23.68
CA ALA A 26 10.74 8.69 -24.26
C ALA A 26 11.56 7.76 -23.35
N ALA A 27 11.44 6.47 -23.65
CA ALA A 27 12.43 5.43 -23.35
C ALA A 27 13.71 5.61 -24.18
N GLU A 28 14.87 5.52 -23.52
CA GLU A 28 16.19 5.17 -24.09
C GLU A 28 16.73 4.04 -23.20
N GLU A 29 16.70 2.79 -23.67
CA GLU A 29 17.79 2.06 -24.34
C GLU A 29 18.58 1.15 -23.39
N LYS A 30 19.01 0.04 -23.98
CA LYS A 30 19.37 -1.24 -23.38
C LYS A 30 20.78 -1.58 -23.87
N GLU A 31 21.70 -1.92 -22.97
CA GLU A 31 22.93 -2.71 -23.26
C GLU A 31 23.24 -3.53 -21.99
N GLU A 32 23.00 -4.84 -21.94
CA GLU A 32 23.84 -5.96 -22.41
C GLU A 32 25.09 -6.23 -21.52
N THR A 33 24.92 -7.21 -20.60
CA THR A 33 25.80 -8.29 -20.07
C THR A 33 27.27 -8.41 -20.55
N PRO A 34 28.24 -8.97 -19.77
CA PRO A 34 28.14 -10.35 -19.21
C PRO A 34 28.95 -10.76 -17.93
N THR A 35 28.50 -11.88 -17.35
CA THR A 35 29.21 -13.03 -16.70
C THR A 35 30.74 -12.99 -16.61
N GLU A 36 31.32 -13.37 -15.45
CA GLU A 36 32.15 -14.60 -15.23
C GLU A 36 32.80 -14.67 -13.82
N GLU A 37 32.66 -15.86 -13.19
CA GLU A 37 33.51 -16.60 -12.22
C GLU A 37 34.04 -16.05 -10.87
N GLU A 38 33.86 -16.89 -9.83
CA GLU A 38 34.64 -16.95 -8.57
C GLU A 38 36.09 -17.41 -8.83
N PRO A 39 37.10 -17.06 -7.99
CA PRO A 39 37.45 -17.96 -6.88
C PRO A 39 38.08 -17.32 -5.61
N LYS A 40 37.68 -17.86 -4.46
CA LYS A 40 38.46 -18.31 -3.28
C LYS A 40 39.80 -17.64 -2.84
N GLU A 41 39.82 -17.34 -1.53
CA GLU A 41 40.89 -17.44 -0.50
C GLU A 41 41.64 -16.20 0.03
N GLU A 42 41.43 -15.99 1.34
CA GLU A 42 42.33 -15.59 2.42
C GLU A 42 43.56 -14.69 2.14
N SER A 43 43.59 -13.49 2.74
CA SER A 43 44.66 -13.15 3.69
C SER A 43 44.35 -11.89 4.51
N LYS A 44 44.94 -11.86 5.70
CA LYS A 44 44.79 -10.95 6.83
C LYS A 44 45.97 -9.96 6.83
N GLU A 45 45.74 -8.67 7.12
CA GLU A 45 46.50 -7.81 8.05
C GLU A 45 46.10 -6.33 7.95
N GLU A 46 46.09 -5.67 9.11
CA GLU A 46 45.64 -4.30 9.45
C GLU A 46 46.52 -3.18 8.84
N PRO A 47 46.10 -1.90 8.89
CA PRO A 47 46.49 -1.08 10.05
C PRO A 47 45.42 -0.08 10.55
N GLU A 48 45.29 -0.01 11.88
CA GLU A 48 44.70 1.09 12.66
C GLU A 48 45.54 2.38 12.47
N ALA A 49 44.96 3.46 11.93
CA ALA A 49 45.53 4.81 12.02
C ALA A 49 44.56 5.97 11.66
N GLU A 50 43.23 5.79 11.71
CA GLU A 50 42.27 6.85 11.34
C GLU A 50 41.15 7.06 12.39
N ALA A 51 41.34 6.57 13.62
CA ALA A 51 40.32 6.52 14.67
C ALA A 51 40.22 7.79 15.56
N GLU A 52 40.70 8.95 15.13
CA GLU A 52 40.64 10.18 15.97
C GLU A 52 40.09 11.43 15.26
N GLU A 53 39.70 11.39 13.98
CA GLU A 53 39.05 12.53 13.31
C GLU A 53 37.61 12.25 12.81
N GLU A 54 37.11 11.01 12.88
CA GLU A 54 35.71 10.68 12.51
C GLU A 54 34.72 10.79 13.69
N GLU A 55 35.16 10.74 14.95
CA GLU A 55 34.24 10.75 16.11
C GLU A 55 33.62 12.12 16.42
N GLU A 56 34.19 13.25 15.96
CA GLU A 56 33.58 14.59 16.18
C GLU A 56 32.65 15.05 15.05
N GLU A 57 32.70 14.45 13.85
CA GLU A 57 31.74 14.75 12.77
C GLU A 57 30.55 13.76 12.74
N GLU A 58 30.68 12.54 13.27
CA GLU A 58 29.54 11.62 13.40
C GLU A 58 28.59 11.97 14.56
N GLU A 59 29.04 12.66 15.62
CA GLU A 59 28.16 13.05 16.74
C GLU A 59 27.23 14.24 16.45
N GLU A 60 27.51 15.09 15.44
CA GLU A 60 26.62 16.23 15.08
C GLU A 60 25.60 15.88 13.96
N GLU A 61 25.79 14.81 13.17
CA GLU A 61 24.80 14.39 12.16
C GLU A 61 23.76 13.38 12.68
N GLU A 62 23.97 12.72 13.82
CA GLU A 62 22.98 11.78 14.40
C GLU A 62 21.85 12.45 15.22
N GLU A 63 21.93 13.74 15.58
CA GLU A 63 20.90 14.41 16.41
C GLU A 63 19.73 15.06 15.64
N GLU A 64 19.71 15.10 14.30
CA GLU A 64 18.60 15.71 13.53
C GLU A 64 17.54 14.73 12.97
N GLU A 65 17.63 13.43 13.26
CA GLU A 65 16.70 12.39 12.78
C GLU A 65 15.79 11.81 13.90
N GLU A 66 15.40 12.61 14.91
CA GLU A 66 14.60 12.10 16.06
C GLU A 66 13.21 12.76 16.28
N ASP A 67 12.65 13.52 15.34
CA ASP A 67 11.31 14.16 15.53
C ASP A 67 10.38 14.07 14.30
N GLU A 68 10.30 12.90 13.66
CA GLU A 68 9.13 12.52 12.87
C GLU A 68 8.39 11.37 13.58
N GLU A 69 7.93 11.59 14.81
CA GLU A 69 6.86 10.76 15.38
C GLU A 69 5.61 10.93 14.49
N GLU A 70 5.47 10.03 13.52
CA GLU A 70 4.35 9.99 12.58
C GLU A 70 3.04 10.06 13.38
N VAL A 71 2.31 11.19 13.27
CA VAL A 71 1.09 11.42 14.03
C VAL A 71 0.05 10.37 13.63
N VAL A 72 -0.07 9.31 14.44
CA VAL A 72 -0.97 8.19 14.15
C VAL A 72 -2.42 8.67 14.20
N ASP A 73 -3.19 8.43 13.13
CA ASP A 73 -4.60 8.81 13.06
C ASP A 73 -5.39 8.12 14.21
N PRO A 74 -6.00 8.89 15.13
CA PRO A 74 -6.82 8.32 16.19
C PRO A 74 -8.00 7.49 15.68
N LYS A 75 -8.47 7.73 14.45
CA LYS A 75 -9.54 6.97 13.81
C LYS A 75 -9.14 5.51 13.62
N GLU A 76 -7.96 5.24 13.06
CA GLU A 76 -7.55 3.86 12.77
C GLU A 76 -7.42 3.01 14.03
N GLN A 77 -6.86 3.60 15.09
CA GLN A 77 -6.77 2.93 16.40
C GLN A 77 -8.17 2.61 16.95
N LEU A 78 -9.08 3.58 16.90
CA LEU A 78 -10.44 3.42 17.42
C LEU A 78 -11.26 2.41 16.60
N GLU A 79 -11.11 2.39 15.28
CA GLU A 79 -11.78 1.43 14.40
C GLU A 79 -11.27 0.01 14.69
N LYS A 80 -9.95 -0.20 14.79
CA LYS A 80 -9.37 -1.51 15.17
C LYS A 80 -9.85 -2.01 16.54
N GLU A 81 -9.82 -1.14 17.56
CA GLU A 81 -10.38 -1.48 18.89
C GLU A 81 -11.87 -1.85 18.82
N CYS A 82 -12.64 -1.17 17.96
CA CYS A 82 -14.05 -1.42 17.77
C CYS A 82 -14.34 -2.70 16.99
N GLU A 83 -13.51 -3.06 16.01
CA GLU A 83 -13.59 -4.34 15.29
C GLU A 83 -13.36 -5.53 16.23
N GLU A 84 -12.40 -5.43 17.14
CA GLU A 84 -12.09 -6.47 18.15
C GLU A 84 -13.10 -6.51 19.30
N SER A 85 -14.03 -5.55 19.34
CA SER A 85 -15.04 -5.50 20.38
C SER A 85 -16.04 -6.66 20.27
N LYS A 86 -16.60 -7.07 21.42
CA LYS A 86 -17.62 -8.13 21.48
C LYS A 86 -18.87 -7.84 20.64
N ALA A 87 -19.16 -6.57 20.38
CA ALA A 87 -20.31 -6.16 19.57
C ALA A 87 -20.07 -6.43 18.07
N CYS A 88 -18.84 -6.23 17.59
CA CYS A 88 -18.48 -6.41 16.19
C CYS A 88 -17.86 -7.78 15.87
N ALA A 89 -17.52 -8.58 16.90
CA ALA A 89 -16.95 -9.92 16.75
C ALA A 89 -17.71 -10.83 15.76
N PRO A 90 -19.06 -10.87 15.71
CA PRO A 90 -19.77 -11.69 14.70
C PRO A 90 -19.55 -11.21 13.26
N ALA A 91 -19.59 -9.89 13.04
CA ALA A 91 -19.34 -9.32 11.71
C ALA A 91 -17.89 -9.55 11.27
N LYS A 92 -16.94 -9.41 12.21
CA LYS A 92 -15.52 -9.71 11.97
C LYS A 92 -15.31 -11.17 11.60
N HIS A 93 -15.92 -12.10 12.33
CA HIS A 93 -15.84 -13.53 12.03
C HIS A 93 -16.33 -13.85 10.60
N HIS A 94 -17.47 -13.30 10.18
CA HIS A 94 -17.98 -13.53 8.82
C HIS A 94 -17.07 -12.94 7.74
N TYR A 95 -16.51 -11.75 7.98
CA TYR A 95 -15.53 -11.16 7.08
C TYR A 95 -14.26 -12.01 6.97
N ASP A 96 -13.68 -12.43 8.10
CA ASP A 96 -12.47 -13.25 8.11
C ASP A 96 -12.71 -14.60 7.41
N GLU A 97 -13.86 -15.25 7.64
CA GLU A 97 -14.27 -16.48 6.95
C GLU A 97 -14.41 -16.28 5.43
N CYS A 98 -14.97 -15.15 5.00
CA CYS A 98 -15.03 -14.80 3.58
C CYS A 98 -13.63 -14.61 2.99
N VAL A 99 -12.77 -13.87 3.68
CA VAL A 99 -11.39 -13.61 3.23
C VAL A 99 -10.60 -14.91 3.09
N GLU A 100 -10.74 -15.83 4.04
CA GLU A 100 -10.11 -17.16 3.95
C GLU A 100 -10.58 -17.91 2.70
N ARG A 101 -11.88 -17.89 2.40
CA ARG A 101 -12.46 -18.56 1.22
C ARG A 101 -12.01 -17.93 -0.10
N VAL A 102 -12.03 -16.61 -0.19
CA VAL A 102 -11.58 -15.85 -1.37
C VAL A 102 -10.08 -16.05 -1.60
N THR A 103 -9.27 -15.98 -0.54
CA THR A 103 -7.83 -16.17 -0.63
C THR A 103 -7.49 -17.61 -1.06
N ALA A 104 -8.18 -18.61 -0.52
CA ALA A 104 -8.01 -20.00 -0.93
C ALA A 104 -8.40 -20.23 -2.40
N ALA A 105 -9.36 -19.48 -2.93
CA ALA A 105 -9.76 -19.55 -4.33
C ALA A 105 -8.86 -18.73 -5.26
N ALA A 106 -8.07 -17.78 -4.76
CA ALA A 106 -7.24 -16.89 -5.57
C ALA A 106 -6.16 -17.63 -6.38
N ASP A 107 -5.61 -18.71 -5.84
CA ASP A 107 -4.61 -19.55 -6.51
C ASP A 107 -5.20 -20.60 -7.48
N SER A 108 -6.53 -20.63 -7.64
CA SER A 108 -7.22 -21.55 -8.53
C SER A 108 -7.14 -21.07 -9.98
N GLU A 109 -7.14 -21.99 -10.97
CA GLU A 109 -7.19 -21.61 -12.40
C GLU A 109 -8.42 -20.73 -12.74
N ASP A 110 -9.49 -20.90 -11.98
CA ASP A 110 -10.75 -20.16 -12.09
C ASP A 110 -10.75 -18.81 -11.35
N GLY A 111 -9.77 -18.55 -10.47
CA GLY A 111 -9.73 -17.43 -9.52
C GLY A 111 -10.88 -17.43 -8.50
N ALA A 112 -10.89 -16.43 -7.61
CA ALA A 112 -12.02 -16.19 -6.71
C ALA A 112 -13.22 -15.63 -7.50
N LYS A 113 -14.39 -16.27 -7.35
CA LYS A 113 -15.66 -15.88 -8.03
C LYS A 113 -16.61 -15.08 -7.14
N GLU A 114 -16.22 -14.87 -5.89
CA GLU A 114 -16.96 -14.09 -4.89
C GLU A 114 -16.05 -13.00 -4.33
N ASP A 115 -16.66 -11.95 -3.78
CA ASP A 115 -16.00 -10.88 -3.07
C ASP A 115 -16.55 -10.78 -1.63
N CYS A 116 -15.81 -10.12 -0.75
CA CYS A 116 -16.18 -9.94 0.66
C CYS A 116 -16.72 -8.55 0.96
N VAL A 117 -17.26 -7.86 -0.04
CA VAL A 117 -17.69 -6.45 0.12
C VAL A 117 -18.90 -6.37 1.06
N GLU A 118 -19.83 -7.32 1.00
CA GLU A 118 -20.98 -7.33 1.91
C GLU A 118 -20.54 -7.47 3.38
N GLU A 119 -19.71 -8.48 3.68
CA GLU A 119 -19.20 -8.74 5.02
C GLU A 119 -18.32 -7.58 5.52
N PHE A 120 -17.51 -6.99 4.64
CA PHE A 120 -16.74 -5.78 4.93
C PHE A 120 -17.66 -4.63 5.33
N PHE A 121 -18.76 -4.39 4.62
CA PHE A 121 -19.71 -3.33 4.95
C PHE A 121 -20.39 -3.58 6.29
N HIS A 122 -20.68 -4.84 6.65
CA HIS A 122 -21.20 -5.16 7.98
C HIS A 122 -20.17 -4.88 9.10
N LEU A 123 -18.92 -5.27 8.90
CA LEU A 123 -17.84 -4.99 9.86
C LEU A 123 -17.59 -3.49 9.99
N ALA A 124 -17.39 -2.80 8.87
CA ALA A 124 -17.14 -1.37 8.82
C ALA A 124 -18.31 -0.57 9.41
N HIS A 125 -19.56 -0.96 9.14
CA HIS A 125 -20.72 -0.32 9.75
C HIS A 125 -20.70 -0.43 11.28
N CYS A 126 -20.38 -1.61 11.81
CA CYS A 126 -20.28 -1.82 13.24
C CYS A 126 -19.12 -1.03 13.86
N ALA A 127 -17.92 -1.13 13.28
CA ALA A 127 -16.72 -0.47 13.77
C ALA A 127 -16.86 1.05 13.75
N THR A 128 -17.38 1.63 12.65
CA THR A 128 -17.58 3.08 12.52
C THR A 128 -18.65 3.61 13.48
N GLN A 129 -19.75 2.89 13.72
CA GLN A 129 -20.74 3.29 14.73
C GLN A 129 -20.15 3.30 16.15
N CYS A 130 -19.26 2.36 16.45
CA CYS A 130 -18.54 2.30 17.72
C CYS A 130 -17.46 3.40 17.85
N ALA A 131 -16.73 3.69 16.78
CA ALA A 131 -15.61 4.62 16.77
C ALA A 131 -16.05 6.09 16.69
N ALA A 132 -17.11 6.40 15.93
CA ALA A 132 -17.59 7.77 15.69
C ALA A 132 -17.72 8.63 16.96
N PRO A 133 -18.43 8.23 18.03
CA PRO A 133 -18.55 9.07 19.23
C PRO A 133 -17.22 9.27 19.97
N LYS A 134 -16.27 8.33 19.85
CA LYS A 134 -14.96 8.41 20.49
C LYS A 134 -14.00 9.30 19.69
N LEU A 135 -14.07 9.21 18.37
CA LEU A 135 -13.22 9.97 17.45
C LEU A 135 -13.48 11.47 17.59
N TRP A 136 -14.74 11.89 17.52
CA TRP A 136 -15.11 13.30 17.66
C TRP A 136 -14.82 13.90 19.05
N ALA A 137 -14.59 13.07 20.07
CA ALA A 137 -14.14 13.52 21.38
C ALA A 137 -12.62 13.76 21.46
N LYS A 138 -11.84 13.15 20.55
CA LYS A 138 -10.38 13.28 20.49
C LYS A 138 -9.93 14.42 19.57
N LEU A 139 -10.67 14.65 18.48
CA LEU A 139 -10.37 15.71 17.50
C LEU A 139 -10.74 17.09 18.09
N LYS A 140 -9.86 18.08 17.95
CA LYS A 140 -10.05 19.48 18.38
C LYS A 140 -10.26 20.40 17.19
#